data_AF-A0A961V8H7-F1
#
_entry.id   AF-A0A961V8H7-F1
#
_cell.length_a   1.000
_cell.length_b   1.000
_cell.length_c   1.000
_cell.angle_alpha   90.00
_cell.angle_beta   90.00
_cell.angle_gamma   90.00
#
_symmetry.space_group_name_H-M   'P 1'
#
loop_
_entity.id
_entity.type
_entity.pdbx_description
1 polymer ?
#
loop_
_entity_poly.entity_id
_entity_poly.type
_entity_poly.pdbx_seq_one_letter_code
_entity_poly.pdbx_strand_id
1 'polypeptide(L)'
;IFGVAVGNVLQGVPFHLTPDLMPIYEGTVAAKFFGLLNPFALLAGVVSLAMLVMHGGAWLSLKADGAVRDRARRFGATAALVAVAAFVLAGLWLAVGIDGYRLAEPAAVDGPSNPLMSAVARDQSWLAAYAARPWIAIAPLLGIAGALMAWRGLKAGRDVSTLLWSKLSIFGVIATVGLTMFPFILPSSTAPDSSLTVWDSSSSHLTLFVMLVMAVIFVPIILAYTSWVYAVLWGKVTEAEVTENSDSVY
;
A
#
# COMPACT_ATOMS: atom_id res chain seq x y z
N ILE A 1 -8.44 -2.17 7.46
CA ILE A 1 -7.77 -3.48 7.70
C ILE A 1 -6.48 -3.58 6.90
N PHE A 2 -6.46 -3.41 5.57
CA PHE A 2 -5.22 -3.55 4.78
C PHE A 2 -4.05 -2.68 5.27
N GLY A 3 -4.28 -1.40 5.61
CA GLY A 3 -3.22 -0.57 6.21
C GLY A 3 -2.66 -1.12 7.52
N VAL A 4 -3.52 -1.71 8.37
CA VAL A 4 -3.13 -2.38 9.62
C VAL A 4 -2.29 -3.62 9.31
N ALA A 5 -2.67 -4.40 8.31
CA ALA A 5 -1.87 -5.55 7.87
C ALA A 5 -0.46 -5.12 7.42
N VAL A 6 -0.35 -4.07 6.60
CA VAL A 6 0.95 -3.52 6.17
C VAL A 6 1.79 -3.02 7.36
N GLY A 7 1.16 -2.36 8.34
CA GLY A 7 1.86 -1.91 9.55
C GLY A 7 2.37 -3.06 10.43
N ASN A 8 1.70 -4.22 10.42
CA ASN A 8 2.23 -5.44 11.07
C ASN A 8 3.37 -6.07 10.27
N VAL A 9 3.27 -6.07 8.93
CA VAL A 9 4.34 -6.56 8.06
C VAL A 9 5.64 -5.77 8.27
N LEU A 10 5.56 -4.45 8.42
CA LEU A 10 6.72 -3.58 8.74
C LEU A 10 7.35 -3.88 10.10
N GLN A 11 6.58 -4.35 11.09
CA GLN A 11 7.09 -4.75 12.41
C GLN A 11 7.58 -6.20 12.46
N GLY A 12 7.14 -7.03 11.52
CA GLY A 12 7.26 -8.48 11.55
C GLY A 12 6.09 -9.15 12.26
N VAL A 13 5.63 -10.27 11.69
CA VAL A 13 4.51 -11.05 12.22
C VAL A 13 5.06 -12.22 13.05
N PRO A 14 4.48 -12.56 14.21
CA PRO A 14 5.01 -13.61 15.09
C PRO A 14 4.63 -15.02 14.59
N PHE A 15 5.29 -15.47 13.53
CA PHE A 15 5.18 -16.84 13.00
C PHE A 15 6.55 -17.50 12.88
N HIS A 16 6.61 -18.82 12.81
CA HIS A 16 7.83 -19.56 12.45
C HIS A 16 7.48 -20.71 11.51
N LEU A 17 8.45 -21.18 10.74
CA LEU A 17 8.30 -22.33 9.85
C LEU A 17 8.83 -23.60 10.52
N THR A 18 8.09 -24.70 10.38
CA THR A 18 8.62 -26.03 10.71
C THR A 18 9.67 -26.48 9.69
N PRO A 19 10.45 -27.55 9.96
CA PRO A 19 11.35 -28.13 8.95
C PRO A 19 10.66 -28.50 7.62
N ASP A 20 9.37 -28.87 7.68
CA ASP A 20 8.52 -29.13 6.51
C ASP A 20 7.86 -27.87 5.90
N LEU A 21 8.34 -26.67 6.26
CA LEU A 21 7.86 -25.37 5.76
C LEU A 21 6.39 -25.04 6.08
N MET A 22 5.84 -25.61 7.16
CA MET A 22 4.50 -25.27 7.63
C MET A 22 4.57 -24.02 8.52
N PRO A 23 3.79 -22.95 8.23
CA PRO A 23 3.77 -21.76 9.07
C PRO A 23 2.97 -21.99 10.35
N ILE A 24 3.61 -21.79 11.49
CA ILE A 24 3.01 -21.82 12.82
C ILE A 24 2.93 -20.39 13.34
N TYR A 25 1.71 -19.97 13.66
CA TYR A 25 1.44 -18.76 14.44
C TYR A 25 0.81 -19.21 15.76
N GLU A 26 1.54 -19.05 16.86
CA GLU A 26 1.10 -19.46 18.19
C GLU A 26 -0.01 -18.56 18.79
N GLY A 27 -0.71 -19.08 19.81
CA GLY A 27 -1.74 -18.36 20.55
C GLY A 27 -3.17 -18.65 20.11
N THR A 28 -4.13 -18.08 20.84
CA THR A 28 -5.57 -18.21 20.54
C THR A 28 -5.98 -17.29 19.38
N VAL A 29 -7.09 -17.61 18.70
CA VAL A 29 -7.61 -16.76 17.60
C VAL A 29 -7.82 -15.32 18.05
N ALA A 30 -8.34 -15.11 19.26
CA ALA A 30 -8.53 -13.78 19.84
C ALA A 30 -7.19 -13.06 20.06
N ALA A 31 -6.20 -13.73 20.65
CA ALA A 31 -4.88 -13.14 20.88
C ALA A 31 -4.20 -12.72 19.56
N LYS A 32 -4.29 -13.55 18.52
CA LYS A 32 -3.76 -13.24 17.19
C LYS A 32 -4.43 -12.00 16.60
N PHE A 33 -5.76 -11.95 16.64
CA PHE A 33 -6.52 -10.83 16.05
C PHE A 33 -6.23 -9.51 16.77
N PHE A 34 -6.31 -9.48 18.09
CA PHE A 34 -6.06 -8.26 18.86
C PHE A 34 -4.57 -7.86 18.87
N GLY A 35 -3.65 -8.81 18.75
CA GLY A 35 -2.23 -8.54 18.57
C GLY A 35 -1.90 -7.76 17.28
N LEU A 36 -2.72 -7.92 16.23
CA LEU A 36 -2.58 -7.15 15.00
C LEU A 36 -3.02 -5.68 15.16
N LEU A 37 -3.80 -5.35 16.19
CA LEU A 37 -4.31 -3.99 16.45
C LEU A 37 -3.36 -3.18 17.35
N ASN A 38 -2.05 -3.30 17.12
CA ASN A 38 -1.05 -2.51 17.83
C ASN A 38 -1.00 -1.04 17.35
N PRO A 39 -0.45 -0.11 18.15
CA PRO A 39 -0.50 1.32 17.85
C PRO A 39 0.08 1.72 16.49
N PHE A 40 1.22 1.17 16.10
CA PHE A 40 1.84 1.48 14.81
C PHE A 40 1.01 0.94 13.63
N ALA A 41 0.46 -0.28 13.76
CA ALA A 41 -0.41 -0.84 12.75
C ALA A 41 -1.72 -0.03 12.60
N LEU A 42 -2.28 0.46 13.70
CA LEU A 42 -3.43 1.38 13.65
C LEU A 42 -3.08 2.69 12.94
N LEU A 43 -1.89 3.26 13.18
CA LEU A 43 -1.40 4.44 12.46
C LEU A 43 -1.28 4.18 10.95
N ALA A 44 -0.73 3.05 10.53
CA ALA A 44 -0.70 2.63 9.13
C ALA A 44 -2.13 2.43 8.56
N GLY A 45 -3.07 1.96 9.39
CA GLY A 45 -4.50 1.93 9.10
C GLY A 45 -5.08 3.32 8.84
N VAL A 46 -4.72 4.32 9.64
CA VAL A 46 -5.12 5.73 9.47
C VAL A 46 -4.55 6.31 8.17
N VAL A 47 -3.27 6.04 7.85
CA VAL A 47 -2.67 6.43 6.57
C VAL A 47 -3.50 5.88 5.41
N SER A 48 -3.80 4.58 5.45
CA SER A 48 -4.57 3.90 4.41
C SER A 48 -5.99 4.46 4.27
N LEU A 49 -6.68 4.71 5.37
CA LEU A 49 -8.01 5.31 5.35
C LEU A 49 -7.97 6.74 4.79
N ALA A 50 -7.07 7.57 5.30
CA ALA A 50 -6.98 8.97 4.91
C ALA A 50 -6.61 9.14 3.43
N MET A 51 -5.67 8.34 2.90
CA MET A 51 -5.30 8.41 1.48
C MET A 51 -6.47 7.99 0.57
N LEU A 52 -7.27 6.99 0.97
CA LEU A 52 -8.43 6.54 0.19
C LEU A 52 -9.58 7.55 0.26
N VAL A 53 -9.83 8.17 1.42
CA VAL A 53 -10.83 9.25 1.56
C VAL A 53 -10.41 10.47 0.74
N MET A 54 -9.12 10.82 0.71
CA MET A 54 -8.60 11.86 -0.20
C MET A 54 -8.89 11.52 -1.66
N HIS A 55 -8.56 10.31 -2.11
CA HIS A 55 -8.78 9.90 -3.50
C HIS A 55 -10.27 9.83 -3.86
N GLY A 56 -11.12 9.31 -2.97
CA GLY A 56 -12.57 9.32 -3.11
C GLY A 56 -13.13 10.74 -3.20
N GLY A 57 -12.62 11.67 -2.39
CA GLY A 57 -12.96 13.09 -2.47
C GLY A 57 -12.58 13.73 -3.81
N ALA A 58 -11.40 13.39 -4.35
CA ALA A 58 -10.95 13.84 -5.67
C ALA A 58 -11.77 13.25 -6.82
N TRP A 59 -12.22 12.00 -6.69
CA TRP A 59 -13.11 11.36 -7.65
C TRP A 59 -14.50 12.00 -7.64
N LEU A 60 -15.08 12.15 -6.44
CA LEU A 60 -16.39 12.79 -6.27
C LEU A 60 -16.37 14.27 -6.68
N SER A 61 -15.26 14.99 -6.49
CA SER A 61 -15.17 16.38 -6.96
C SER A 61 -15.27 16.51 -8.48
N LEU A 62 -14.86 15.46 -9.21
CA LEU A 62 -14.95 15.37 -10.67
C LEU A 62 -16.34 14.88 -11.14
N LYS A 63 -16.94 13.94 -10.41
CA LYS A 63 -18.14 13.21 -10.84
C LYS A 63 -19.47 13.74 -10.28
N ALA A 64 -19.46 14.41 -9.14
CA ALA A 64 -20.67 14.98 -8.53
C ALA A 64 -20.77 16.49 -8.79
N ASP A 65 -21.94 17.06 -8.52
CA ASP A 65 -22.14 18.51 -8.48
C ASP A 65 -22.84 18.99 -7.19
N GLY A 66 -22.96 20.31 -7.05
CA GLY A 66 -23.64 20.96 -5.93
C GLY A 66 -23.10 20.59 -4.56
N ALA A 67 -24.00 20.38 -3.59
CA ALA A 67 -23.64 20.15 -2.19
C ALA A 67 -22.78 18.90 -1.96
N VAL A 68 -22.94 17.85 -2.78
CA VAL A 68 -22.13 16.62 -2.69
C VAL A 68 -20.68 16.92 -3.07
N ARG A 69 -20.48 17.66 -4.17
CA ARG A 69 -19.15 18.08 -4.63
C ARG A 69 -18.43 18.93 -3.59
N ASP A 70 -19.14 19.89 -2.98
CA ASP A 70 -18.55 20.77 -1.96
C ASP A 70 -18.13 20.02 -0.70
N ARG A 71 -18.98 19.10 -0.23
CA ARG A 71 -18.64 18.21 0.90
C ARG A 71 -17.45 17.31 0.56
N ALA A 72 -17.44 16.70 -0.62
CA ALA A 72 -16.34 15.85 -1.08
C ALA A 72 -15.01 16.60 -1.10
N ARG A 73 -15.00 17.84 -1.60
CA ARG A 73 -13.81 18.70 -1.61
C ARG A 73 -13.32 19.01 -0.20
N ARG A 74 -14.23 19.36 0.72
CA ARG A 74 -13.90 19.68 2.12
C ARG A 74 -13.31 18.47 2.87
N PHE A 75 -13.99 17.33 2.81
CA PHE A 75 -13.53 16.11 3.49
C PHE A 75 -12.26 15.55 2.85
N GLY A 76 -12.18 15.52 1.51
CA GLY A 76 -10.98 15.09 0.80
C GLY A 76 -9.76 15.95 1.12
N ALA A 77 -9.93 17.28 1.22
CA ALA A 77 -8.83 18.18 1.57
C ALA A 77 -8.34 17.94 3.00
N THR A 78 -9.26 17.72 3.94
CA THR A 78 -8.88 17.40 5.32
C THR A 78 -8.17 16.05 5.37
N ALA A 79 -8.69 15.04 4.68
CA ALA A 79 -8.09 13.71 4.59
C ALA A 79 -6.69 13.73 3.96
N ALA A 80 -6.43 14.59 2.97
CA ALA A 80 -5.10 14.76 2.39
C ALA A 80 -4.06 15.21 3.44
N LEU A 81 -4.42 16.17 4.30
CA LEU A 81 -3.53 16.63 5.37
C LEU A 81 -3.33 15.56 6.44
N VAL A 82 -4.40 14.83 6.80
CA VAL A 82 -4.31 13.69 7.74
C VAL A 82 -3.41 12.60 7.16
N ALA A 83 -3.52 12.29 5.87
CA ALA A 83 -2.67 11.31 5.19
C ALA A 83 -1.19 11.71 5.25
N VAL A 84 -0.86 12.98 4.96
CA VAL A 84 0.52 13.49 5.07
C VAL A 84 1.03 13.41 6.51
N ALA A 85 0.27 13.91 7.46
CA ALA A 85 0.68 13.93 8.87
C ALA A 85 0.88 12.50 9.41
N ALA A 86 -0.07 11.60 9.16
CA ALA A 86 0.00 10.22 9.58
C ALA A 86 1.15 9.46 8.87
N PHE A 87 1.40 9.73 7.59
CA PHE A 87 2.47 9.09 6.83
C PHE A 87 3.85 9.55 7.30
N VAL A 88 4.03 10.86 7.54
CA VAL A 88 5.26 11.40 8.12
C VAL A 88 5.48 10.84 9.52
N LEU A 89 4.45 10.81 10.37
CA LEU A 89 4.54 10.23 11.70
C LEU A 89 4.90 8.75 11.66
N ALA A 90 4.30 7.98 10.73
CA ALA A 90 4.62 6.56 10.56
C ALA A 90 6.07 6.38 10.08
N GLY A 91 6.55 7.19 9.15
CA GLY A 91 7.94 7.16 8.70
C GLY A 91 8.94 7.51 9.82
N LEU A 92 8.63 8.52 10.64
CA LEU A 92 9.43 8.88 11.80
C LEU A 92 9.44 7.77 12.85
N TRP A 93 8.28 7.17 13.16
CA TRP A 93 8.20 6.04 14.09
C TRP A 93 8.99 4.85 13.56
N LEU A 94 8.84 4.52 12.27
CA LEU A 94 9.62 3.46 11.62
C LEU A 94 11.13 3.71 11.74
N ALA A 95 11.56 4.97 11.65
CA ALA A 95 12.97 5.36 11.73
C ALA A 95 13.59 5.10 13.11
N VAL A 96 12.86 5.42 14.18
CA VAL A 96 13.42 5.47 15.55
C VAL A 96 12.95 4.36 16.47
N GLY A 97 11.83 3.70 16.16
CA GLY A 97 11.13 2.82 17.10
C GLY A 97 10.80 1.43 16.56
N ILE A 98 11.18 1.10 15.33
CA ILE A 98 10.95 -0.22 14.74
C ILE A 98 12.25 -0.74 14.13
N ASP A 99 12.73 -1.84 14.66
CA ASP A 99 13.84 -2.59 14.07
C ASP A 99 13.38 -3.23 12.76
N GLY A 100 14.15 -2.97 11.72
CA GLY A 100 14.05 -3.63 10.43
C GLY A 100 14.88 -4.91 10.36
N TYR A 101 14.83 -5.51 9.17
CA TYR A 101 15.41 -6.82 8.91
C TYR A 101 16.46 -6.73 7.81
N ARG A 102 17.48 -7.59 7.89
CA ARG A 102 18.49 -7.77 6.83
C ARG A 102 18.83 -9.23 6.66
N LEU A 103 19.23 -9.57 5.44
CA LEU A 103 19.92 -10.83 5.20
C LEU A 103 21.33 -10.73 5.79
N ALA A 104 21.71 -11.71 6.59
CA ALA A 104 23.05 -11.80 7.17
C ALA A 104 24.10 -12.18 6.12
N GLU A 105 23.68 -12.94 5.11
CA GLU A 105 24.47 -13.37 3.96
C GLU A 105 23.78 -12.99 2.65
N PRO A 106 24.51 -12.86 1.52
CA PRO A 106 23.88 -12.65 0.22
C PRO A 106 22.87 -13.75 -0.10
N ALA A 107 21.65 -13.37 -0.51
CA ALA A 107 20.61 -14.32 -0.89
C ALA A 107 21.04 -15.18 -2.10
N ALA A 108 20.78 -16.49 -2.04
CA ALA A 108 20.98 -17.40 -3.16
C ALA A 108 19.89 -17.21 -4.22
N VAL A 109 20.13 -16.35 -5.21
CA VAL A 109 19.14 -15.97 -6.23
C VAL A 109 18.76 -17.09 -7.21
N ASP A 110 19.64 -18.08 -7.37
CA ASP A 110 19.43 -19.24 -8.26
C ASP A 110 19.23 -20.55 -7.48
N GLY A 111 18.99 -20.45 -6.17
CA GLY A 111 18.77 -21.59 -5.28
C GLY A 111 17.33 -22.11 -5.30
N PRO A 112 17.04 -23.24 -4.62
CA PRO A 112 15.68 -23.66 -4.37
C PRO A 112 14.95 -22.63 -3.50
N SER A 113 13.64 -22.47 -3.74
CA SER A 113 12.75 -21.61 -2.96
C SER A 113 12.52 -22.21 -1.57
N ASN A 114 13.37 -21.83 -0.60
CA ASN A 114 13.29 -22.29 0.78
C ASN A 114 13.75 -21.19 1.77
N PRO A 115 12.83 -20.60 2.55
CA PRO A 115 13.15 -19.53 3.51
C PRO A 115 14.14 -19.95 4.60
N LEU A 116 14.13 -21.23 5.02
CA LEU A 116 15.00 -21.74 6.09
C LEU A 116 16.49 -21.82 5.69
N MET A 117 16.81 -21.54 4.42
CA MET A 117 18.19 -21.45 3.92
C MET A 117 18.75 -20.03 4.02
N SER A 118 17.91 -19.03 4.33
CA SER A 118 18.30 -17.63 4.45
C SER A 118 18.57 -17.28 5.92
N ALA A 119 19.77 -16.80 6.24
CA ALA A 119 20.07 -16.24 7.56
C ALA A 119 19.61 -14.78 7.63
N VAL A 120 18.75 -14.44 8.59
CA VAL A 120 18.13 -13.11 8.74
C VAL A 120 18.43 -12.55 10.13
N ALA A 121 18.88 -11.29 10.17
CA ALA A 121 19.07 -10.55 11.41
C ALA A 121 18.03 -9.42 11.54
N ARG A 122 17.61 -9.15 12.78
CA ARG A 122 16.74 -8.03 13.16
C ARG A 122 17.50 -7.07 14.07
N ASP A 123 18.43 -6.33 13.48
CA ASP A 123 19.40 -5.50 14.21
C ASP A 123 19.65 -4.12 13.57
N GLN A 124 18.93 -3.77 12.50
CA GLN A 124 19.12 -2.51 11.77
C GLN A 124 17.81 -1.76 11.56
N SER A 125 17.86 -0.44 11.37
CA SER A 125 16.67 0.31 10.94
C SER A 125 16.34 0.01 9.49
N TRP A 126 15.04 -0.02 9.16
CA TRP A 126 14.56 -0.01 7.78
C TRP A 126 15.11 1.16 6.95
N LEU A 127 15.48 2.29 7.59
CA LEU A 127 16.04 3.43 6.88
C LEU A 127 17.44 3.17 6.30
N ALA A 128 18.14 2.11 6.71
CA ALA A 128 19.39 1.70 6.09
C ALA A 128 19.25 1.47 4.58
N ALA A 129 18.04 1.11 4.10
CA ALA A 129 17.75 0.95 2.68
C ALA A 129 17.94 2.25 1.87
N TYR A 130 17.73 3.43 2.48
CA TYR A 130 17.91 4.72 1.81
C TYR A 130 19.39 5.11 1.70
N ALA A 131 20.24 4.67 2.63
CA ALA A 131 21.68 4.84 2.51
C ALA A 131 22.25 3.96 1.38
N ALA A 132 21.77 2.71 1.28
CA ALA A 132 22.18 1.78 0.23
C ALA A 132 21.61 2.14 -1.15
N ARG A 133 20.38 2.66 -1.20
CA ARG A 133 19.66 3.01 -2.44
C ARG A 133 19.02 4.40 -2.33
N PRO A 134 19.79 5.50 -2.46
CA PRO A 134 19.27 6.85 -2.26
C PRO A 134 18.08 7.22 -3.16
N TRP A 135 17.99 6.63 -4.35
CA TRP A 135 16.92 6.91 -5.31
C TRP A 135 15.52 6.54 -4.80
N ILE A 136 15.40 5.61 -3.83
CA ILE A 136 14.09 5.20 -3.29
C ILE A 136 13.41 6.32 -2.49
N ALA A 137 14.15 7.37 -2.11
CA ALA A 137 13.61 8.59 -1.51
C ALA A 137 12.56 9.29 -2.39
N ILE A 138 12.56 9.03 -3.70
CA ILE A 138 11.52 9.56 -4.59
C ILE A 138 10.13 9.07 -4.19
N ALA A 139 9.98 7.85 -3.68
CA ALA A 139 8.68 7.29 -3.34
C ALA A 139 7.96 8.02 -2.20
N PRO A 140 8.57 8.24 -1.01
CA PRO A 140 7.92 9.00 0.05
C PRO A 140 7.74 10.48 -0.33
N LEU A 141 8.66 11.05 -1.11
CA LEU A 141 8.50 12.42 -1.64
C LEU A 141 7.29 12.53 -2.56
N LEU A 142 7.08 11.58 -3.47
CA LEU A 142 5.89 11.50 -4.32
C LEU A 142 4.61 11.30 -3.50
N GLY A 143 4.67 10.47 -2.45
CA GLY A 143 3.58 10.26 -1.50
C GLY A 143 3.11 11.57 -0.87
N ILE A 144 4.05 12.31 -0.28
CA ILE A 144 3.80 13.58 0.42
C ILE A 144 3.42 14.68 -0.56
N ALA A 145 4.24 14.92 -1.60
CA ALA A 145 4.00 15.97 -2.58
C ALA A 145 2.68 15.75 -3.32
N GLY A 146 2.37 14.51 -3.71
CA GLY A 146 1.11 14.16 -4.35
C GLY A 146 -0.10 14.50 -3.46
N ALA A 147 -0.04 14.17 -2.16
CA ALA A 147 -1.14 14.48 -1.23
C ALA A 147 -1.28 15.99 -1.01
N LEU A 148 -0.18 16.72 -0.86
CA LEU A 148 -0.20 18.19 -0.73
C LEU A 148 -0.73 18.87 -2.00
N MET A 149 -0.39 18.37 -3.18
CA MET A 149 -0.91 18.89 -4.45
C MET A 149 -2.38 18.55 -4.64
N ALA A 150 -2.83 17.36 -4.22
CA ALA A 150 -4.24 17.00 -4.17
C ALA A 150 -5.02 17.90 -3.20
N TRP A 151 -4.48 18.20 -2.01
CA TRP A 151 -5.07 19.16 -1.07
C TRP A 151 -5.26 20.54 -1.70
N ARG A 152 -4.22 21.08 -2.37
CA ARG A 152 -4.32 22.36 -3.10
C ARG A 152 -5.36 22.29 -4.20
N GLY A 153 -5.40 21.20 -4.96
CA GLY A 153 -6.35 20.97 -6.04
C GLY A 153 -7.81 20.92 -5.57
N LEU A 154 -8.09 20.22 -4.46
CA LEU A 154 -9.41 20.15 -3.84
C LEU A 154 -9.88 21.52 -3.34
N LYS A 155 -8.97 22.34 -2.80
CA LYS A 155 -9.29 23.73 -2.44
C LYS A 155 -9.50 24.64 -3.65
N ALA A 156 -8.69 24.49 -4.69
CA ALA A 156 -8.73 25.33 -5.88
C ALA A 156 -9.83 24.95 -6.89
N GLY A 157 -10.44 23.76 -6.78
CA GLY A 157 -11.49 23.28 -7.69
C GLY A 157 -10.95 22.77 -9.03
N ARG A 158 -9.68 22.32 -9.06
CA ARG A 158 -9.02 21.79 -10.26
C ARG A 158 -9.16 20.26 -10.33
N ASP A 159 -10.37 19.78 -10.63
CA ASP A 159 -10.78 18.39 -10.38
C ASP A 159 -9.90 17.32 -11.06
N VAL A 160 -9.60 17.43 -12.35
CA VAL A 160 -8.81 16.42 -13.09
C VAL A 160 -7.37 16.33 -12.56
N SER A 161 -6.71 17.47 -12.37
CA SER A 161 -5.34 17.50 -11.84
C SER A 161 -5.27 16.94 -10.41
N THR A 162 -6.31 17.20 -9.62
CA THR A 162 -6.43 16.69 -8.25
C THR A 162 -6.46 15.16 -8.24
N LEU A 163 -7.24 14.57 -9.15
CA LEU A 163 -7.31 13.12 -9.29
C LEU A 163 -5.93 12.52 -9.63
N LEU A 164 -5.19 13.11 -10.56
CA LEU A 164 -3.83 12.64 -10.91
C LEU A 164 -2.86 12.73 -9.73
N TRP A 165 -2.85 13.86 -9.00
CA TRP A 165 -2.00 14.02 -7.81
C TRP A 165 -2.34 13.02 -6.70
N SER A 166 -3.62 12.72 -6.49
CA SER A 166 -4.05 11.71 -5.51
C SER A 166 -3.59 10.30 -5.90
N LYS A 167 -3.62 9.94 -7.19
CA LYS A 167 -3.10 8.65 -7.70
C LYS A 167 -1.59 8.56 -7.48
N LEU A 168 -0.86 9.63 -7.79
CA LEU A 168 0.59 9.70 -7.59
C LEU A 168 0.97 9.59 -6.10
N SER A 169 0.18 10.19 -5.22
CA SER A 169 0.34 10.06 -3.77
C SER A 169 0.17 8.61 -3.31
N ILE A 170 -0.92 7.95 -3.71
CA ILE A 170 -1.16 6.54 -3.36
C ILE A 170 -0.02 5.66 -3.88
N PHE A 171 0.40 5.86 -5.13
CA PHE A 171 1.53 5.15 -5.72
C PHE A 171 2.81 5.36 -4.90
N GLY A 172 3.14 6.60 -4.54
CA GLY A 172 4.32 6.91 -3.73
C GLY A 172 4.27 6.28 -2.34
N VAL A 173 3.14 6.34 -1.64
CA VAL A 173 2.95 5.73 -0.31
C VAL A 173 3.13 4.21 -0.38
N ILE A 174 2.49 3.53 -1.33
CA ILE A 174 2.61 2.07 -1.49
C ILE A 174 4.03 1.68 -1.91
N ALA A 175 4.62 2.39 -2.89
CA ALA A 175 5.98 2.14 -3.35
C ALA A 175 7.01 2.34 -2.23
N THR A 176 6.77 3.28 -1.30
CA THR A 176 7.66 3.51 -0.15
C THR A 176 7.83 2.24 0.68
N VAL A 177 6.73 1.54 0.99
CA VAL A 177 6.77 0.31 1.77
C VAL A 177 7.57 -0.77 1.03
N GLY A 178 7.23 -1.03 -0.24
CA GLY A 178 7.90 -2.07 -1.04
C GLY A 178 9.40 -1.81 -1.23
N LEU A 179 9.78 -0.57 -1.55
CA LEU A 179 11.18 -0.20 -1.76
C LEU A 179 12.00 -0.20 -0.47
N THR A 180 11.39 0.14 0.65
CA THR A 180 12.05 0.12 1.97
C THR A 180 12.26 -1.30 2.46
N MET A 181 11.25 -2.16 2.31
CA MET A 181 11.29 -3.54 2.80
C MET A 181 12.06 -4.49 1.89
N PHE A 182 12.25 -4.16 0.61
CA PHE A 182 12.94 -5.04 -0.33
C PHE A 182 14.30 -5.50 0.22
N PRO A 183 14.59 -6.82 0.26
CA PRO A 183 13.89 -7.90 -0.46
C PRO A 183 12.79 -8.65 0.32
N PHE A 184 12.44 -8.21 1.53
CA PHE A 184 11.44 -8.87 2.38
C PHE A 184 10.01 -8.62 1.89
N ILE A 185 9.19 -9.69 1.93
CA ILE A 185 7.75 -9.63 1.71
C ILE A 185 7.01 -9.75 3.05
N LEU A 186 7.43 -10.71 3.89
CA LEU A 186 6.81 -10.94 5.20
C LEU A 186 7.87 -11.36 6.24
N PRO A 187 8.38 -10.41 7.05
CA PRO A 187 9.32 -10.72 8.13
C PRO A 187 8.65 -11.47 9.28
N SER A 188 9.39 -12.39 9.90
CA SER A 188 8.99 -13.03 11.15
C SER A 188 9.62 -12.33 12.35
N SER A 189 8.83 -12.04 13.39
CA SER A 189 9.33 -11.43 14.63
C SER A 189 9.76 -12.46 15.69
N THR A 190 9.28 -13.70 15.63
CA THR A 190 9.64 -14.77 16.58
C THR A 190 10.80 -15.63 16.11
N ALA A 191 10.97 -15.78 14.79
CA ALA A 191 12.05 -16.56 14.19
C ALA A 191 12.51 -15.86 12.90
N PRO A 192 13.48 -14.92 12.96
CA PRO A 192 13.89 -14.13 11.81
C PRO A 192 14.22 -14.95 10.55
N ASP A 193 14.83 -16.12 10.69
CA ASP A 193 15.16 -17.03 9.57
C ASP A 193 13.92 -17.67 8.90
N SER A 194 12.72 -17.52 9.48
CA SER A 194 11.45 -17.88 8.84
C SER A 194 10.85 -16.74 7.99
N SER A 195 11.56 -15.61 7.84
CA SER A 195 11.08 -14.48 7.04
C SER A 195 10.99 -14.83 5.56
N LEU A 196 9.92 -14.38 4.91
CA LEU A 196 9.71 -14.60 3.48
C LEU A 196 10.29 -13.46 2.67
N THR A 197 11.14 -13.78 1.70
CA THR A 197 11.76 -12.83 0.78
C THR A 197 11.38 -13.15 -0.67
N VAL A 198 11.58 -12.19 -1.57
CA VAL A 198 11.31 -12.39 -3.01
C VAL A 198 12.12 -13.53 -3.62
N TRP A 199 13.24 -13.92 -3.01
CA TRP A 199 14.16 -14.94 -3.53
C TRP A 199 13.79 -16.34 -3.06
N ASP A 200 13.34 -16.50 -1.82
CA ASP A 200 13.12 -17.80 -1.18
C ASP A 200 11.65 -18.22 -1.06
N SER A 201 10.71 -17.33 -1.40
CA SER A 201 9.27 -17.59 -1.34
C SER A 201 8.59 -17.40 -2.70
N SER A 202 9.30 -17.75 -3.79
CA SER A 202 8.81 -17.65 -5.16
C SER A 202 8.36 -19.01 -5.73
N SER A 203 7.49 -18.99 -6.74
CA SER A 203 7.09 -20.20 -7.47
C SER A 203 8.21 -20.72 -8.37
N SER A 204 8.09 -21.94 -8.89
CA SER A 204 9.05 -22.49 -9.85
C SER A 204 9.22 -21.61 -11.09
N HIS A 205 10.39 -21.65 -11.72
CA HIS A 205 10.70 -20.85 -12.91
C HIS A 205 9.66 -21.02 -14.04
N LEU A 206 9.23 -22.25 -14.32
CA LEU A 206 8.21 -22.52 -15.34
C LEU A 206 6.87 -21.85 -14.97
N THR A 207 6.46 -21.95 -13.71
CA THR A 207 5.21 -21.32 -13.23
C THR A 207 5.29 -19.80 -13.33
N LEU A 208 6.40 -19.18 -12.92
CA LEU A 208 6.60 -17.73 -13.03
C LEU A 208 6.60 -17.27 -14.49
N PHE A 209 7.25 -18.02 -15.38
CA PHE A 209 7.26 -17.72 -16.80
C PHE A 209 5.86 -17.79 -17.41
N VAL A 210 5.08 -18.82 -17.10
CA VAL A 210 3.68 -18.94 -17.55
C VAL A 210 2.85 -17.76 -17.03
N MET A 211 2.95 -17.43 -15.74
CA MET A 211 2.22 -16.30 -15.14
C MET A 211 2.64 -14.95 -15.75
N LEU A 212 3.91 -14.76 -16.11
CA LEU A 212 4.39 -13.58 -16.81
C LEU A 212 3.76 -13.45 -18.20
N VAL A 213 3.72 -14.54 -18.98
CA VAL A 213 3.07 -14.55 -20.30
C VAL A 213 1.59 -14.19 -20.17
N MET A 214 0.89 -14.78 -19.19
CA MET A 214 -0.51 -14.44 -18.92
C MET A 214 -0.68 -12.97 -18.52
N ALA A 215 0.18 -12.43 -17.66
CA ALA A 215 0.12 -11.03 -17.24
C ALA A 215 0.34 -10.07 -18.41
N VAL A 216 1.32 -10.34 -19.27
CA VAL A 216 1.63 -9.51 -20.46
C VAL A 216 0.46 -9.49 -21.46
N ILE A 217 -0.32 -10.57 -21.56
CA ILE A 217 -1.49 -10.63 -22.44
C ILE A 217 -2.73 -10.00 -21.78
N PHE A 218 -3.09 -10.45 -20.58
CA PHE A 218 -4.38 -10.11 -19.98
C PHE A 218 -4.39 -8.74 -19.29
N VAL A 219 -3.29 -8.27 -18.69
CA VAL A 219 -3.27 -6.95 -18.04
C VAL A 219 -3.55 -5.83 -19.04
N PRO A 220 -2.91 -5.76 -20.23
CA PRO A 220 -3.26 -4.75 -21.23
C PRO A 220 -4.72 -4.83 -21.71
N ILE A 221 -5.25 -6.05 -21.91
CA ILE A 221 -6.66 -6.24 -22.28
C ILE A 221 -7.57 -5.70 -21.18
N ILE A 222 -7.26 -6.00 -19.91
CA ILE A 222 -8.02 -5.54 -18.75
C ILE A 222 -8.03 -4.01 -18.70
N LEU A 223 -6.86 -3.39 -18.85
CA LEU A 223 -6.74 -1.93 -18.85
C LEU A 223 -7.46 -1.29 -20.04
N ALA A 224 -7.42 -1.91 -21.23
CA ALA A 224 -8.09 -1.42 -22.42
C ALA A 224 -9.62 -1.40 -22.25
N TYR A 225 -10.23 -2.52 -21.84
CA TYR A 225 -11.68 -2.55 -21.65
C TYR A 225 -12.10 -1.62 -20.50
N THR A 226 -11.31 -1.60 -19.40
CA THR A 226 -11.64 -0.75 -18.25
C THR A 226 -11.60 0.71 -18.67
N SER A 227 -10.58 1.13 -19.42
CA SER A 227 -10.46 2.49 -19.96
C SER A 227 -11.60 2.83 -20.91
N TRP A 228 -12.02 1.88 -21.76
CA TRP A 228 -13.19 2.05 -22.63
C TRP A 228 -14.47 2.24 -21.82
N VAL A 229 -14.72 1.44 -20.79
CA VAL A 229 -15.88 1.60 -19.90
C VAL A 229 -15.88 2.98 -19.22
N TYR A 230 -14.72 3.45 -18.72
CA TYR A 230 -14.61 4.79 -18.13
C TYR A 230 -14.84 5.91 -19.15
N ALA A 231 -14.47 5.70 -20.42
CA ALA A 231 -14.72 6.65 -21.50
C ALA A 231 -16.20 6.68 -21.90
N VAL A 232 -16.87 5.53 -21.93
CA VAL A 232 -18.31 5.42 -22.23
C VAL A 232 -19.15 6.05 -21.11
N LEU A 233 -18.79 5.80 -19.85
CA LEU A 233 -19.48 6.34 -18.66
C LEU A 233 -18.91 7.71 -18.24
N TRP A 234 -18.39 8.48 -19.21
CA TRP A 234 -17.86 9.80 -18.93
C TRP A 234 -18.99 10.82 -18.80
N GLY A 235 -18.94 11.62 -17.74
CA GLY A 235 -20.04 12.50 -17.34
C GLY A 235 -20.09 12.69 -15.83
N LYS A 236 -20.77 13.76 -15.41
CA LYS A 236 -21.13 13.99 -14.00
C LYS A 236 -22.51 13.40 -13.75
N VAL A 237 -22.73 12.92 -12.54
CA VAL A 237 -24.06 12.49 -12.06
C VAL A 237 -24.68 13.66 -11.32
N THR A 238 -25.85 14.11 -11.78
CA THR A 238 -26.59 15.24 -11.19
C THR A 238 -27.79 14.76 -10.39
N GLU A 239 -28.30 15.61 -9.48
CA GLU A 239 -29.51 15.30 -8.71
C GLU A 239 -30.73 15.11 -9.62
N ALA A 240 -30.88 15.97 -10.64
CA ALA A 240 -31.95 15.88 -11.61
C ALA A 240 -31.98 14.50 -12.32
N GLU A 241 -30.82 14.04 -12.77
CA GLU A 241 -30.65 12.75 -13.45
C GLU A 241 -31.04 11.56 -12.56
N VAL A 242 -30.74 11.65 -11.26
CA VAL A 242 -31.12 10.61 -10.27
C VAL A 242 -32.63 10.66 -10.00
N THR A 243 -33.22 11.85 -9.90
CA THR A 243 -34.67 12.01 -9.68
C THR A 243 -35.51 11.60 -10.89
N GLU A 244 -35.01 11.82 -12.12
CA GLU A 244 -35.71 11.45 -13.35
C GLU A 244 -35.67 9.94 -13.62
N ASN A 245 -34.63 9.24 -13.15
CA ASN A 245 -34.39 7.82 -13.42
C ASN A 245 -34.50 6.93 -12.18
N SER A 246 -35.27 7.36 -11.16
CA SER A 246 -35.30 6.75 -9.81
C SER A 246 -35.52 5.24 -9.75
N ASP A 247 -36.17 4.67 -10.77
CA ASP A 247 -36.48 3.24 -10.83
C ASP A 247 -35.32 2.38 -11.38
N SER A 248 -34.26 3.02 -11.90
CA SER A 248 -33.14 2.37 -12.60
C SER A 248 -31.76 2.67 -12.03
N VAL A 249 -31.60 3.76 -11.28
CA VAL A 249 -30.39 4.07 -10.50
C VAL A 249 -30.52 3.49 -9.09
N TYR A 250 -29.57 2.62 -8.71
CA TYR A 250 -29.52 1.94 -7.41
C TYR A 250 -28.66 2.67 -6.38
#